data_AF-A0A2L2Z8C9-F1
#
_entry.id   AF-A0A2L2Z8C9-F1
#
_cell.length_a   1.000
_cell.length_b   1.000
_cell.length_c   1.000
_cell.angle_alpha   90.00
_cell.angle_beta   90.00
_cell.angle_gamma   90.00
#
_symmetry.space_group_name_H-M   'P 1'
#
loop_
_entity.id
_entity.type
_entity.pdbx_description
1 polymer ?
#
loop_
_entity_poly.entity_id
_entity_poly.type
_entity_poly.pdbx_seq_one_letter_code
_entity_poly.pdbx_strand_id
1 'polypeptide(L)' 'QRPIDRSVLSRYVLREHVHQGGLRSQLSIPAVLRSDSGLFSCEASNDYGREEKSIQLIVQAPPEPTEGIQ' A
#
# COMPACT_ATOMS: atom_id res chain seq x y z
N GLN A 1 -1.32 11.24 7.08
CA GLN A 1 -1.38 9.77 7.02
C GLN A 1 -0.74 9.16 8.25
N ARG A 2 -1.08 7.92 8.64
CA ARG A 2 -0.30 7.15 9.63
C ARG A 2 0.84 6.40 8.90
N PRO A 3 2.09 6.45 9.39
CA PRO A 3 3.17 5.71 8.77
C PRO A 3 2.87 4.20 8.84
N ILE A 4 3.20 3.47 7.77
CA ILE A 4 3.17 2.02 7.78
C ILE A 4 4.30 1.55 8.70
N ASP A 5 3.94 1.33 9.96
CA ASP A 5 4.86 0.87 10.98
C ASP A 5 5.16 -0.62 10.77
N ARG A 6 6.43 -0.91 10.45
CA ARG A 6 6.96 -2.26 10.21
C ARG A 6 6.76 -3.20 11.41
N SER A 7 6.62 -2.65 12.62
CA SER A 7 6.49 -3.41 13.87
C SER A 7 5.03 -3.67 14.26
N VAL A 8 4.08 -2.89 13.76
CA VAL A 8 2.66 -2.92 14.18
C VAL A 8 1.75 -3.58 13.14
N LEU A 9 2.15 -3.61 11.86
CA LEU A 9 1.35 -4.17 10.76
C LEU A 9 2.03 -5.40 10.18
N SER A 10 1.90 -6.55 10.87
CA SER A 10 2.52 -7.82 10.48
C SER A 10 2.21 -8.30 9.06
N ARG A 11 1.12 -7.81 8.44
CA ARG A 11 0.71 -8.15 7.07
C ARG A 11 1.33 -7.25 6.00
N TYR A 12 1.91 -6.11 6.35
CA TYR A 12 2.50 -5.20 5.37
C TYR A 12 4.01 -5.40 5.33
N VAL A 13 4.51 -5.82 4.17
CA VAL A 13 5.94 -6.09 3.97
C VAL A 13 6.54 -4.95 3.17
N LEU A 14 7.28 -4.08 3.84
CA LEU A 14 8.04 -3.00 3.22
C LEU A 14 9.46 -3.47 2.94
N ARG A 15 9.90 -3.39 1.68
CA ARG A 15 11.26 -3.71 1.23
C ARG A 15 11.92 -2.49 0.63
N GLU A 16 13.21 -2.33 0.92
CA GLU A 16 14.01 -1.21 0.46
C GLU A 16 15.24 -1.74 -0.25
N HIS A 17 15.47 -1.23 -1.46
CA HIS A 17 16.60 -1.62 -2.29
C HIS A 17 17.36 -0.36 -2.71
N VAL A 18 18.63 -0.27 -2.30
CA VAL A 18 19.52 0.79 -2.74
C VAL A 18 20.01 0.45 -4.14
N HIS A 19 19.78 1.35 -5.08
CA HIS A 19 20.27 1.28 -6.45
C HIS A 19 21.21 2.46 -6.72
N GLN A 20 21.98 2.39 -7.80
CA GLN A 20 22.91 3.47 -8.18
C GLN A 20 22.22 4.84 -8.35
N GLY A 21 20.92 4.85 -8.70
CA GLY A 21 20.11 6.08 -8.87
C GLY A 21 19.28 6.50 -7.66
N GLY A 22 19.40 5.81 -6.51
CA GLY A 22 18.65 6.14 -5.30
C GLY A 22 18.00 4.92 -4.61
N LEU A 23 17.10 5.20 -3.67
CA LEU A 23 16.38 4.17 -2.91
C LEU A 23 15.07 3.80 -3.61
N ARG A 24 14.84 2.50 -3.82
CA ARG A 24 13.55 1.97 -4.23
C ARG A 24 12.83 1.37 -3.03
N SER A 25 11.67 1.91 -2.68
CA SER A 25 10.78 1.35 -1.66
C SER A 25 9.66 0.54 -2.32
N GLN A 26 9.39 -0.66 -1.80
CA GLN A 26 8.37 -1.58 -2.30
C GLN A 26 7.49 -2.07 -1.15
N LEU A 27 6.20 -1.75 -1.21
CA LEU A 27 5.18 -2.26 -0.29
C LEU A 27 4.49 -3.48 -0.90
N SER A 28 4.47 -4.59 -0.16
CA SER A 28 3.73 -5.81 -0.51
C SER A 28 2.70 -6.12 0.57
N ILE A 29 1.49 -6.49 0.15
CA ILE A 29 0.38 -6.89 1.04
C ILE A 29 -0.02 -8.32 0.67
N PRO A 30 0.56 -9.36 1.31
CA PRO A 30 0.13 -10.73 1.11
C PRO A 30 -1.30 -10.92 1.61
N ALA A 31 -2.14 -11.63 0.85
CA ALA A 31 -3.54 -11.91 1.18
C ALA A 31 -4.33 -10.63 1.53
N VAL A 32 -4.60 -9.81 0.51
CA VAL A 32 -5.35 -8.56 0.64
C VAL A 32 -6.74 -8.78 1.23
N LEU A 33 -7.15 -7.90 2.12
CA LEU A 33 -8.47 -7.83 2.72
C LEU A 33 -9.20 -6.58 2.23
N ARG A 34 -10.54 -6.57 2.29
CA ARG A 34 -11.32 -5.36 1.98
C ARG A 34 -10.88 -4.13 2.79
N SER A 35 -10.47 -4.35 4.05
CA SER A 35 -9.95 -3.32 4.96
C SER A 35 -8.64 -2.68 4.49
N ASP A 36 -7.94 -3.30 3.53
CA ASP A 36 -6.69 -2.76 2.98
C ASP A 36 -6.97 -1.72 1.89
N SER A 37 -8.22 -1.58 1.44
CA SER A 37 -8.61 -0.50 0.53
C SER A 37 -8.43 0.85 1.21
N GLY A 38 -7.77 1.77 0.52
CA GLY A 38 -7.45 3.07 1.09
C GLY A 38 -6.45 3.85 0.24
N LEU A 39 -6.15 5.07 0.69
CA LEU A 39 -5.16 5.92 0.07
C LEU A 39 -3.78 5.59 0.65
N PHE A 40 -2.91 5.01 -0.17
CA PHE A 40 -1.50 4.78 0.15
C PHE A 40 -0.70 5.97 -0.34
N SER A 41 0.31 6.36 0.42
CA SER A 41 1.21 7.43 0.01
C SER A 41 2.65 7.00 0.16
N CYS A 42 3.44 7.23 -0.88
CA CYS A 42 4.88 7.09 -0.84
C CYS A 42 5.52 8.46 -0.90
N GLU A 43 6.62 8.59 -0.19
CA GLU A 43 7.31 9.84 -0.01
C GLU A 43 8.80 9.65 -0.25
N ALA A 44 9.34 10.52 -1.08
CA ALA A 44 10.77 10.58 -1.35
C ALA A 44 11.30 11.92 -0.87
N SER A 45 12.45 11.90 -0.22
CA SER A 45 13.15 13.12 0.20
C SER A 45 14.63 13.03 -0.14
N ASN A 46 15.20 14.19 -0.46
CA ASN A 46 16.62 14.43 -0.57
C ASN A 46 16.94 15.80 0.06
N ASP A 47 18.20 16.22 0.03
CA ASP A 47 18.63 17.47 0.67
C ASP A 47 17.98 18.74 0.09
N TYR A 48 17.35 18.64 -1.09
CA TYR A 48 16.75 19.76 -1.80
C TYR A 48 15.23 19.82 -1.64
N GLY A 49 14.60 18.78 -1.11
CA GLY A 49 13.17 18.77 -0.90
C GLY A 49 12.55 17.38 -0.70
N ARG A 50 11.23 17.39 -0.73
CA ARG A 50 10.38 16.22 -0.48
C ARG A 50 9.24 16.21 -1.49
N GLU A 51 8.92 15.04 -1.97
CA GLU A 51 7.83 14.82 -2.89
C GLU A 51 6.97 13.65 -2.40
N GLU A 52 5.66 13.77 -2.60
CA GLU A 52 4.68 12.81 -2.16
C GLU A 52 3.81 12.36 -3.34
N LYS A 53 3.63 11.05 -3.48
CA LYS A 53 2.69 10.45 -4.44
C LYS A 53 1.70 9.55 -3.73
N SER A 54 0.42 9.80 -4.00
CA SER A 54 -0.69 9.03 -3.46
C SER A 54 -1.31 8.09 -4.49
N ILE A 55 -1.70 6.90 -4.04
CA ILE A 55 -2.28 5.81 -4.82
C ILE A 55 -3.53 5.30 -4.11
N GLN A 56 -4.67 5.29 -4.80
CA GLN A 56 -5.91 4.71 -4.27
C GLN A 56 -5.91 3.19 -4.54
N LEU A 57 -5.84 2.38 -3.48
CA LEU A 57 -6.01 0.93 -3.56
C LEU A 57 -7.48 0.56 -3.34
N ILE A 58 -8.04 -0.26 -4.23
CA ILE A 58 -9.40 -0.80 -4.11
C ILE A 58 -9.30 -2.32 -4.18
N VAL A 59 -9.63 -3.00 -3.07
CA VAL A 59 -9.66 -4.47 -3.00
C VAL A 59 -11.08 -4.94 -3.30
N GLN A 60 -11.21 -5.69 -4.39
CA GLN A 60 -12.48 -6.29 -4.80
C GLN A 60 -12.67 -7.64 -4.10
N ALA A 61 -13.93 -7.95 -3.78
CA ALA A 61 -14.32 -9.30 -3.35
C ALA A 61 -15.23 -9.89 -4.44
N PRO A 62 -15.39 -11.23 -4.47
CA PRO A 62 -16.41 -11.84 -5.30
C PRO A 62 -17.78 -11.18 -5.05
N PRO A 63 -18.63 -11.04 -6.09
CA PRO A 63 -19.98 -10.58 -5.89
C PRO A 63 -20.71 -11.52 -4.93
N GLU A 64 -21.56 -10.97 -4.07
CA GLU A 64 -22.49 -11.78 -3.29
C GLU A 64 -23.45 -12.49 -4.26
N PRO A 65 -23.79 -13.77 -4.02
CA PRO A 65 -24.83 -14.42 -4.79
C PRO A 65 -26.08 -13.56 -4.69
N THR A 66 -26.63 -13.14 -5.83
CA THR A 66 -27.96 -12.57 -5.85
C THR A 66 -28.90 -13.65 -5.33
N GLU A 67 -29.43 -13.50 -4.11
CA GLU A 67 -30.57 -14.30 -3.67
C GLU A 67 -31.60 -14.20 -4.79
N GLY A 68 -31.99 -15.37 -5.32
CA GLY A 68 -32.66 -15.49 -6.60
C GLY A 68 -33.78 -14.47 -6.72
N ILE A 69 -33.79 -13.76 -7.84
CA ILE A 69 -35.02 -13.19 -8.39
C ILE A 69 -35.88 -14.43 -8.69
N GLN A 70 -36.74 -14.82 -7.75
CA GLN A 70 -37.88 -15.71 -8.01
C GLN A 70 -38.98 -14.88 -8.68
#